data_AF-V5GZE3-F1
#
_entry.id   AF-V5GZE3-F1
#
_cell.length_a   1.000
_cell.length_b   1.000
_cell.length_c   1.000
_cell.angle_alpha   90.00
_cell.angle_beta   90.00
_cell.angle_gamma   90.00
#
_symmetry.space_group_name_H-M   'P 1'
#
loop_
_entity.id
_entity.type
_entity.pdbx_description
1 polymer ?
#
loop_
_entity_poly.entity_id
_entity_poly.type
_entity_poly.pdbx_seq_one_letter_code
_entity_poly.pdbx_strand_id
1 'polypeptide(L)'
;IDVSDSLPGLKFNPGMEDWLVSSRNLEFYKTFDEVDEKWRTTIRPQMFPPKPEDRSKFHLNRCIRILPHQQNTGAFFVAVLSKLKPLHSKEKMDEVETETAPNPSESKKRDNEDNFQQSQRKKRKKGVYNEDPFVFFQENEAVWDDIKSFYSISDDFNSKCLLTRCRVGKKKNIYLTSEAIRDLVVTNQGSIKFINTGVKAFVRCDNKNMKCAFRIANDGLESVYPYIGNDRKVRIPKDDLITLLLNDDPQHSPPIVTLSESLQQQVQDLSPD
;
A
#
# COMPACT_ATOMS: atom_id res chain seq x y z
N ILE A 1 2.68 6.89 24.72
CA ILE A 1 3.65 8.02 24.77
C ILE A 1 2.84 9.29 24.63
N ASP A 2 3.20 10.37 25.31
CA ASP A 2 2.57 11.66 25.08
C ASP A 2 3.30 12.38 23.92
N VAL A 3 2.52 12.84 22.94
CA VAL A 3 3.03 13.50 21.73
C VAL A 3 2.32 14.84 21.47
N SER A 4 1.65 15.40 22.48
CA SER A 4 0.98 16.71 22.40
C SER A 4 1.89 17.79 21.82
N ASP A 5 3.16 17.76 22.18
CA ASP A 5 4.13 18.80 21.86
C ASP A 5 4.79 18.59 20.50
N SER A 6 4.54 17.45 19.84
CA SER A 6 5.15 17.10 18.55
C SER A 6 4.50 17.82 17.37
N LEU A 7 3.30 18.39 17.55
CA LEU A 7 2.52 19.03 16.49
C LEU A 7 2.19 20.49 16.87
N PRO A 8 3.19 21.39 16.84
CA PRO A 8 2.98 22.79 17.18
C PRO A 8 1.94 23.42 16.24
N GLY A 9 0.90 24.01 16.83
CA GLY A 9 -0.19 24.69 16.10
C GLY A 9 -1.42 23.83 15.78
N LEU A 10 -1.38 22.52 16.05
CA LEU A 10 -2.58 21.69 15.96
C LEU A 10 -3.54 22.02 17.12
N LYS A 11 -4.81 22.31 16.81
CA LYS A 11 -5.86 22.47 17.82
C LYS A 11 -6.50 21.12 18.09
N PHE A 12 -6.44 20.66 19.33
CA PHE A 12 -7.01 19.40 19.74
C PHE A 12 -7.51 19.45 21.19
N ASN A 13 -8.31 18.46 21.58
CA ASN A 13 -8.63 18.18 22.97
C ASN A 13 -7.90 16.91 23.44
N PRO A 14 -7.51 16.83 24.72
CA PRO A 14 -7.00 15.58 25.28
C PRO A 14 -8.09 14.50 25.24
N GLY A 15 -7.67 13.24 25.23
CA GLY A 15 -8.57 12.09 25.32
C GLY A 15 -9.42 12.14 26.60
N MET A 16 -10.56 11.45 26.55
CA MET A 16 -11.52 11.42 27.66
C MET A 16 -11.33 10.15 28.48
N GLU A 17 -11.52 10.25 29.78
CA GLU A 17 -11.57 9.09 30.69
C GLU A 17 -12.99 8.68 31.04
N ASP A 18 -13.96 9.55 30.73
CA ASP A 18 -15.38 9.34 31.02
C ASP A 18 -16.21 9.90 29.85
N TRP A 19 -17.22 9.15 29.43
CA TRP A 19 -18.14 9.54 28.36
C TRP A 19 -19.44 8.74 28.44
N LEU A 20 -20.48 9.26 27.81
CA LEU A 20 -21.76 8.59 27.63
C LEU A 20 -21.82 7.97 26.24
N VAL A 21 -22.48 6.82 26.13
CA VAL A 21 -22.72 6.17 24.84
C VAL A 21 -24.15 6.50 24.41
N SER A 22 -24.32 7.02 23.20
CA SER A 22 -25.64 7.37 22.66
C SER A 22 -26.18 6.32 21.70
N SER A 23 -27.49 6.04 21.75
CA SER A 23 -28.19 5.33 20.68
C SER A 23 -28.34 6.19 19.42
N ARG A 24 -28.84 5.60 18.34
CA ARG A 24 -29.20 6.35 17.12
C ARG A 24 -30.32 7.37 17.35
N ASN A 25 -31.12 7.16 18.40
CA ASN A 25 -32.22 8.04 18.78
C ASN A 25 -31.78 9.12 19.79
N LEU A 26 -30.46 9.28 20.02
CA LEU A 26 -29.89 10.24 20.97
C LEU A 26 -30.28 9.96 22.45
N GLU A 27 -30.59 8.71 22.78
CA GLU A 27 -30.72 8.24 24.17
C GLU A 27 -29.30 7.94 24.70
N PHE A 28 -28.93 8.52 25.85
CA PHE A 28 -27.58 8.37 26.41
C PHE A 28 -27.58 7.40 27.59
N TYR A 29 -26.61 6.47 27.58
CA TYR A 29 -26.43 5.45 28.62
C TYR A 29 -25.07 5.63 29.30
N LYS A 30 -25.02 5.42 30.62
CA LYS A 30 -23.78 5.43 31.41
C LYS A 30 -23.13 4.06 31.47
N THR A 31 -23.95 3.02 31.48
CA THR A 31 -23.50 1.63 31.59
C THR A 31 -24.19 0.76 30.54
N PHE A 32 -23.60 -0.41 30.25
CA PHE A 32 -24.20 -1.34 29.29
C PHE A 32 -25.51 -1.94 29.81
N ASP A 33 -25.67 -2.08 31.12
CA ASP A 33 -26.86 -2.69 31.73
C ASP A 33 -28.11 -1.82 31.53
N GLU A 34 -27.93 -0.50 31.43
CA GLU A 34 -28.98 0.48 31.12
C GLU A 34 -29.44 0.45 29.65
N VAL A 35 -28.71 -0.24 28.77
CA VAL A 35 -29.00 -0.25 27.33
C VAL A 35 -30.21 -1.12 27.04
N ASP A 36 -31.22 -0.51 26.41
CA ASP A 36 -32.43 -1.19 25.95
C ASP A 36 -32.11 -2.38 25.04
N GLU A 37 -32.89 -3.46 25.14
CA GLU A 37 -32.67 -4.69 24.36
C GLU A 37 -32.57 -4.46 22.85
N LYS A 38 -33.37 -3.52 22.32
CA LYS A 38 -33.35 -3.08 20.91
C LYS A 38 -31.96 -2.64 20.43
N TRP A 39 -31.13 -2.09 21.32
CA TRP A 39 -29.81 -1.54 20.98
C TRP A 39 -28.64 -2.46 21.36
N ARG A 40 -28.86 -3.54 22.12
CA ARG A 40 -27.80 -4.44 22.61
C ARG A 40 -27.02 -5.16 21.51
N THR A 41 -27.55 -5.22 20.29
CA THR A 41 -26.85 -5.74 19.10
C THR A 41 -25.84 -4.74 18.52
N THR A 42 -26.07 -3.44 18.71
CA THR A 42 -25.25 -2.35 18.16
C THR A 42 -24.31 -1.76 19.21
N ILE A 43 -24.84 -1.46 20.39
CA ILE A 43 -24.07 -0.98 21.54
C ILE A 43 -23.45 -2.20 22.24
N ARG A 44 -22.15 -2.16 22.50
CA ARG A 44 -21.40 -3.26 23.14
C ARG A 44 -20.74 -2.79 24.44
N PRO A 45 -20.49 -3.70 25.40
CA PRO A 45 -19.82 -3.35 26.65
C PRO A 45 -18.48 -2.62 26.47
N GLN A 46 -17.72 -2.94 25.42
CA GLN A 46 -16.42 -2.33 25.14
C GLN A 46 -16.48 -0.88 24.65
N MET A 47 -17.68 -0.34 24.39
CA MET A 47 -17.88 1.05 23.98
C MET A 47 -17.93 2.03 25.16
N PHE A 48 -18.09 1.51 26.38
CA PHE A 48 -18.17 2.31 27.61
C PHE A 48 -16.77 2.60 28.18
N PRO A 49 -16.64 3.64 29.03
CA PRO A 49 -15.37 3.97 29.67
C PRO A 49 -14.78 2.79 30.46
N PRO A 50 -13.44 2.69 30.54
CA PRO A 50 -12.79 1.75 31.44
C PRO A 50 -13.27 1.94 32.89
N LYS A 51 -13.28 0.84 33.64
CA LYS A 51 -13.57 0.87 35.08
C LYS A 51 -12.64 1.87 35.79
N PRO A 52 -13.09 2.59 36.83
CA PRO A 52 -12.29 3.59 37.53
C PRO A 52 -10.90 3.11 37.94
N GLU A 53 -10.79 1.85 38.38
CA GLU A 53 -9.55 1.20 38.80
C GLU A 53 -8.51 1.03 37.68
N ASP A 54 -8.97 0.93 36.42
CA ASP A 54 -8.12 0.70 35.26
C ASP A 54 -7.82 1.98 34.47
N ARG A 55 -8.52 3.09 34.73
CA ARG A 55 -8.38 4.35 33.97
C ARG A 55 -6.93 4.84 33.93
N SER A 56 -6.26 4.84 35.08
CA SER A 56 -4.87 5.27 35.21
C SER A 56 -3.89 4.39 34.44
N LYS A 57 -4.23 3.12 34.16
CA LYS A 57 -3.37 2.19 33.40
C LYS A 57 -3.32 2.55 31.91
N PHE A 58 -4.41 3.08 31.37
CA PHE A 58 -4.54 3.38 29.94
C PHE A 58 -3.99 4.75 29.55
N HIS A 59 -3.92 5.70 30.50
CA HIS A 59 -3.46 7.07 30.25
C HIS A 59 -4.16 7.74 29.06
N LEU A 60 -5.50 7.65 29.00
CA LEU A 60 -6.30 8.15 27.87
C LEU A 60 -6.13 9.67 27.66
N ASN A 61 -5.78 10.41 28.72
CA ASN A 61 -5.46 11.82 28.66
C ASN A 61 -4.30 12.17 27.70
N ARG A 62 -3.42 11.20 27.39
CA ARG A 62 -2.32 11.34 26.42
C ARG A 62 -2.76 11.15 24.97
N CYS A 63 -3.99 10.68 24.73
CA CYS A 63 -4.55 10.58 23.39
C CYS A 63 -4.97 11.97 22.89
N ILE A 64 -4.95 12.16 21.58
CA ILE A 64 -5.31 13.41 20.92
C ILE A 64 -6.65 13.23 20.22
N ARG A 65 -7.59 14.13 20.48
CA ARG A 65 -8.89 14.21 19.80
C ARG A 65 -8.97 15.47 18.97
N ILE A 66 -9.12 15.30 17.66
CA ILE A 66 -9.30 16.39 16.71
C ILE A 66 -10.77 16.40 16.31
N LEU A 67 -11.47 17.49 16.64
CA LEU A 67 -12.89 17.66 16.35
C LEU A 67 -13.06 18.45 15.05
N PRO A 68 -14.07 18.13 14.21
CA PRO A 68 -14.20 18.77 12.89
C PRO A 68 -14.22 20.29 12.90
N HIS A 69 -14.88 20.88 13.90
CA HIS A 69 -15.07 22.32 14.03
C HIS A 69 -13.80 23.07 14.50
N GLN A 70 -12.78 22.39 15.03
CA GLN A 70 -11.59 23.06 15.55
C GLN A 70 -10.78 23.74 14.45
N GLN A 71 -10.72 23.12 13.26
CA GLN A 71 -9.94 23.59 12.13
C GLN A 71 -10.64 23.38 10.78
N ASN A 72 -11.95 23.11 10.77
CA ASN A 72 -12.73 22.79 9.56
C ASN A 72 -12.17 21.57 8.78
N THR A 73 -11.84 20.52 9.54
CA THR A 73 -11.25 19.27 9.02
C THR A 73 -12.08 18.05 9.42
N GLY A 74 -11.61 16.84 9.12
CA GLY A 74 -12.21 15.60 9.64
C GLY A 74 -12.06 15.44 11.15
N ALA A 75 -12.80 14.47 11.72
CA ALA A 75 -12.66 14.03 13.10
C ALA A 75 -11.62 12.92 13.21
N PHE A 76 -10.69 13.02 14.17
CA PHE A 76 -9.67 11.99 14.39
C PHE A 76 -9.47 11.70 15.87
N PHE A 77 -9.16 10.43 16.16
CA PHE A 77 -8.65 9.98 17.44
C PHE A 77 -7.27 9.39 17.22
N VAL A 78 -6.26 9.94 17.89
CA VAL A 78 -4.86 9.55 17.73
C VAL A 78 -4.33 9.03 19.06
N ALA A 79 -3.74 7.84 19.02
CA ALA A 79 -3.04 7.23 20.15
C ALA A 79 -1.67 6.73 19.68
N VAL A 80 -0.61 7.08 20.42
CA VAL A 80 0.76 6.67 20.11
C VAL A 80 1.25 5.63 21.13
N LEU A 81 1.52 4.43 20.62
CA LEU A 81 1.95 3.28 21.41
C LEU A 81 3.44 3.00 21.19
N SER A 82 4.17 2.77 22.28
CA SER A 82 5.56 2.30 22.23
C SER A 82 5.60 0.79 22.43
N LYS A 83 6.23 0.07 21.50
CA LYS A 83 6.46 -1.36 21.67
C LYS A 83 7.70 -1.56 22.55
N LEU A 84 7.49 -1.92 23.82
CA LEU A 84 8.58 -2.07 24.80
C LEU A 84 9.32 -3.41 24.74
N LYS A 85 8.64 -4.48 24.30
CA LYS A 85 9.18 -5.85 24.22
C LYS A 85 8.68 -6.54 22.96
N PRO A 86 9.39 -7.57 22.44
CA PRO A 86 8.86 -8.45 21.41
C PRO A 86 7.51 -9.02 21.85
N LEU A 87 6.56 -9.10 20.91
CA LEU A 87 5.32 -9.82 21.17
C LEU A 87 5.67 -11.30 21.14
N HIS A 88 5.32 -12.05 22.18
CA HIS A 88 5.35 -13.51 22.11
C HIS A 88 4.42 -13.91 20.97
N SER A 89 4.97 -14.53 19.92
CA SER A 89 4.16 -15.12 18.85
C SER A 89 3.19 -16.08 19.52
N LYS A 90 1.88 -15.85 19.37
CA LYS A 90 0.88 -16.82 19.83
C LYS A 90 1.15 -18.13 19.12
N GLU A 91 1.77 -19.08 19.82
CA GLU A 91 1.58 -20.49 19.54
C GLU A 91 0.07 -20.73 19.49
N LYS A 92 -0.36 -21.47 18.46
CA LYS A 92 -1.77 -21.65 18.14
C LYS A 92 -2.51 -22.12 19.39
N MET A 93 -3.56 -21.39 19.78
CA MET A 93 -4.59 -21.93 20.67
C MET A 93 -5.36 -23.00 19.89
N ASP A 94 -4.81 -24.21 19.84
CA ASP A 94 -5.46 -25.44 19.40
C ASP A 94 -5.33 -26.46 20.55
N GLU A 95 -5.85 -26.15 21.74
CA GLU A 95 -5.91 -27.12 22.85
C GLU A 95 -6.91 -26.67 23.92
N VAL A 96 -8.20 -27.01 23.70
CA VAL A 96 -9.35 -27.23 24.62
C VAL A 96 -10.48 -27.63 23.65
N GLU A 97 -11.11 -28.81 23.58
CA GLU A 97 -11.29 -29.97 24.44
C GLU A 97 -11.63 -31.16 23.52
N THR A 98 -10.96 -32.29 23.71
CA THR A 98 -11.49 -33.62 23.37
C THR A 98 -12.52 -34.00 24.43
N GLU A 99 -13.76 -34.33 24.04
CA GLU A 99 -14.43 -35.58 24.45
C GLU A 99 -15.79 -35.81 23.77
N THR A 100 -15.87 -36.99 23.13
CA THR A 100 -17.04 -37.84 22.85
C THR A 100 -18.13 -37.40 21.84
N ALA A 101 -18.15 -38.08 20.69
CA ALA A 101 -19.33 -38.28 19.85
C ALA A 101 -20.14 -39.51 20.32
N PRO A 102 -21.44 -39.59 20.03
CA PRO A 102 -21.86 -40.59 19.06
C PRO A 102 -22.88 -40.10 18.01
N ASN A 103 -23.09 -40.98 17.03
CA ASN A 103 -23.52 -40.79 15.64
C ASN A 103 -25.05 -40.61 15.41
N PRO A 104 -25.51 -40.41 14.15
CA PRO A 104 -26.68 -39.60 13.80
C PRO A 104 -27.97 -40.41 13.53
N SER A 105 -29.14 -39.79 13.79
CA SER A 105 -30.40 -40.20 13.16
C SER A 105 -31.41 -39.05 13.04
N GLU A 106 -31.78 -38.79 11.79
CA GLU A 106 -32.96 -38.19 11.17
C GLU A 106 -34.03 -37.41 11.98
N SER A 107 -34.33 -36.23 11.42
CA SER A 107 -35.66 -35.59 11.27
C SER A 107 -36.27 -34.84 12.47
N LYS A 108 -36.30 -33.50 12.36
CA LYS A 108 -37.50 -32.71 12.00
C LYS A 108 -37.17 -31.22 11.99
N LYS A 109 -37.38 -30.57 10.84
CA LYS A 109 -37.41 -29.11 10.70
C LYS A 109 -38.45 -28.53 11.66
N ARG A 110 -38.04 -27.58 12.50
CA ARG A 110 -38.91 -26.56 13.07
C ARG A 110 -38.23 -25.23 12.81
N ASP A 111 -38.90 -24.42 12.00
CA ASP A 111 -38.50 -23.07 11.68
C ASP A 111 -38.56 -22.23 12.96
N ASN A 112 -37.44 -21.60 13.30
CA ASN A 112 -37.41 -20.37 14.08
C ASN A 112 -36.21 -19.57 13.59
N GLU A 113 -36.51 -18.49 12.88
CA GLU A 113 -35.57 -17.46 12.47
C GLU A 113 -35.06 -16.74 13.71
N ASP A 114 -33.87 -17.13 14.19
CA ASP A 114 -32.95 -16.26 14.91
C ASP A 114 -31.58 -16.95 14.96
N ASN A 115 -30.87 -16.89 13.84
CA ASN A 115 -29.52 -17.41 13.74
C ASN A 115 -28.65 -16.40 12.97
N PHE A 116 -28.35 -15.27 13.62
CA PHE A 116 -27.19 -14.49 13.19
C PHE A 116 -25.95 -15.30 13.51
N GLN A 117 -25.49 -16.00 12.47
CA GLN A 117 -24.22 -16.70 12.36
C GLN A 117 -23.16 -15.96 13.18
N GLN A 118 -22.67 -16.59 14.25
CA GLN A 118 -21.30 -16.34 14.70
C GLN A 118 -20.48 -16.30 13.43
N SER A 119 -19.87 -15.15 13.13
CA SER A 119 -19.03 -15.03 11.95
C SER A 119 -17.91 -16.05 12.14
N GLN A 120 -18.09 -17.25 11.59
CA GLN A 120 -17.01 -18.17 11.36
C GLN A 120 -16.10 -17.36 10.47
N ARG A 121 -15.03 -16.82 11.06
CA ARG A 121 -13.89 -16.32 10.30
C ARG A 121 -13.59 -17.46 9.36
N LYS A 122 -14.01 -17.33 8.09
CA LYS A 122 -13.73 -18.32 7.06
C LYS A 122 -12.24 -18.54 7.19
N LYS A 123 -11.82 -19.73 7.66
CA LYS A 123 -10.41 -20.11 7.70
C LYS A 123 -9.92 -19.80 6.30
N ARG A 124 -9.07 -18.77 6.15
CA ARG A 124 -8.58 -18.34 4.84
C ARG A 124 -8.00 -19.61 4.22
N LYS A 125 -8.61 -20.11 3.15
CA LYS A 125 -8.09 -21.27 2.43
C LYS A 125 -6.65 -20.92 2.04
N LYS A 126 -5.69 -21.49 2.77
CA LYS A 126 -4.28 -21.42 2.43
C LYS A 126 -4.09 -22.38 1.26
N GLY A 127 -3.76 -21.84 0.09
CA GLY A 127 -3.61 -22.60 -1.15
C GLY A 127 -4.86 -22.46 -2.02
N VAL A 128 -4.80 -22.01 -3.26
CA VAL A 128 -3.71 -21.74 -4.19
C VAL A 128 -4.11 -20.47 -4.92
N TYR A 129 -3.36 -19.38 -4.75
CA TYR A 129 -3.61 -18.16 -5.50
C TYR A 129 -2.72 -18.18 -6.75
N ASN A 130 -3.35 -18.09 -7.91
CA ASN A 130 -2.75 -18.35 -9.22
C ASN A 130 -1.98 -17.13 -9.76
N GLU A 131 -1.14 -16.50 -8.94
CA GLU A 131 -0.33 -15.34 -9.33
C GLU A 131 1.14 -15.64 -9.09
N ASP A 132 1.97 -15.33 -10.10
CA ASP A 132 3.41 -15.52 -10.00
C ASP A 132 4.01 -14.66 -8.88
N PRO A 133 5.00 -15.21 -8.14
CA PRO A 133 5.70 -14.46 -7.10
C PRO A 133 6.50 -13.30 -7.70
N PHE A 134 6.79 -12.31 -6.87
CA PHE A 134 7.76 -11.28 -7.22
C PHE A 134 9.16 -11.87 -7.19
N VAL A 135 9.85 -11.82 -8.33
CA VAL A 135 11.21 -12.33 -8.50
C VAL A 135 12.13 -11.14 -8.75
N PHE A 136 13.10 -10.96 -7.86
CA PHE A 136 14.13 -9.93 -7.97
C PHE A 136 15.20 -10.33 -8.98
N PHE A 137 15.79 -9.33 -9.63
CA PHE A 137 16.88 -9.53 -10.56
C PHE A 137 18.10 -10.10 -9.86
N GLN A 138 18.75 -11.03 -10.55
CA GLN A 138 20.05 -11.56 -10.16
C GLN A 138 21.15 -10.71 -10.82
N GLU A 139 22.41 -10.94 -10.45
CA GLU A 139 23.55 -10.15 -10.92
C GLU A 139 23.72 -10.20 -12.45
N ASN A 140 23.34 -11.31 -13.10
CA ASN A 140 23.48 -11.53 -14.54
C ASN A 140 22.12 -11.69 -15.22
N GLU A 141 21.40 -10.59 -15.40
CA GLU A 141 20.13 -10.55 -16.13
C GLU A 141 20.33 -9.87 -17.48
N ALA A 142 20.35 -10.64 -18.59
CA ALA A 142 20.61 -10.10 -19.93
C ALA A 142 19.68 -8.92 -20.32
N VAL A 143 18.42 -8.97 -19.87
CA VAL A 143 17.46 -7.88 -20.09
C VAL A 143 17.92 -6.58 -19.43
N TRP A 144 18.59 -6.66 -18.28
CA TRP A 144 19.13 -5.49 -17.60
C TRP A 144 20.33 -4.93 -18.35
N ASP A 145 21.23 -5.77 -18.86
CA ASP A 145 22.41 -5.32 -19.61
C ASP A 145 22.00 -4.53 -20.87
N ASP A 146 20.98 -5.00 -21.59
CA ASP A 146 20.40 -4.29 -22.73
C ASP A 146 19.83 -2.91 -22.34
N ILE A 147 19.07 -2.85 -21.23
CA ILE A 147 18.47 -1.61 -20.72
C ILE A 147 19.56 -0.63 -20.28
N LYS A 148 20.53 -1.12 -19.51
CA LYS A 148 21.64 -0.34 -18.96
C LYS A 148 22.49 0.26 -20.06
N SER A 149 22.83 -0.54 -21.08
CA SER A 149 23.58 -0.10 -22.26
C SER A 149 22.79 0.96 -23.05
N PHE A 150 21.51 0.71 -23.34
CA PHE A 150 20.70 1.61 -24.16
C PHE A 150 20.40 2.97 -23.51
N TYR A 151 20.22 2.99 -22.17
CA TYR A 151 19.97 4.22 -21.42
C TYR A 151 21.23 4.83 -20.79
N SER A 152 22.39 4.21 -21.02
CA SER A 152 23.67 4.58 -20.42
C SER A 152 23.54 4.77 -18.90
N ILE A 153 22.89 3.81 -18.24
CA ILE A 153 22.58 3.89 -16.80
C ILE A 153 23.86 3.68 -15.99
N SER A 154 24.12 4.58 -15.04
CA SER A 154 25.26 4.50 -14.12
C SER A 154 25.31 3.18 -13.34
N ASP A 155 26.53 2.72 -13.03
CA ASP A 155 26.79 1.57 -12.15
C ASP A 155 26.29 1.77 -10.72
N ASP A 156 26.07 3.03 -10.31
CA ASP A 156 25.50 3.36 -9.00
C ASP A 156 24.03 2.90 -8.85
N PHE A 157 23.35 2.60 -9.96
CA PHE A 157 21.99 2.11 -9.92
C PHE A 157 21.94 0.65 -9.44
N ASN A 158 21.30 0.42 -8.29
CA ASN A 158 21.17 -0.92 -7.74
C ASN A 158 20.12 -1.77 -8.49
N SER A 159 20.58 -2.54 -9.48
CA SER A 159 19.74 -3.46 -10.25
C SER A 159 19.09 -4.58 -9.42
N LYS A 160 19.64 -4.94 -8.26
CA LYS A 160 19.08 -5.96 -7.35
C LYS A 160 17.73 -5.52 -6.77
N CYS A 161 17.40 -4.23 -6.83
CA CYS A 161 16.12 -3.68 -6.42
C CYS A 161 15.05 -3.75 -7.52
N LEU A 162 15.41 -4.21 -8.72
CA LEU A 162 14.48 -4.48 -9.80
C LEU A 162 13.82 -5.84 -9.60
N LEU A 163 12.52 -5.91 -9.88
CA LEU A 163 11.75 -7.13 -9.76
C LEU A 163 10.74 -7.27 -10.90
N THR A 164 10.37 -8.51 -11.17
CA THR A 164 9.32 -8.85 -12.12
C THR A 164 8.28 -9.76 -11.49
N ARG A 165 7.08 -9.76 -12.07
CA ARG A 165 5.95 -10.60 -11.65
C ARG A 165 5.72 -11.71 -12.67
N CYS A 166 6.80 -12.39 -13.05
CA CYS A 166 6.78 -13.46 -14.04
C CYS A 166 7.99 -14.35 -13.77
N ARG A 167 7.74 -15.61 -13.42
CA ARG A 167 8.84 -16.57 -13.22
C ARG A 167 9.29 -17.18 -14.54
N VAL A 168 8.36 -17.38 -15.47
CA VAL A 168 8.60 -18.06 -16.75
C VAL A 168 7.94 -17.27 -17.87
N GLY A 169 8.72 -16.88 -18.87
CA GLY A 169 8.25 -16.18 -20.07
C GLY A 169 8.78 -14.75 -20.19
N LYS A 170 8.15 -13.97 -21.08
CA LYS A 170 8.58 -12.61 -21.39
C LYS A 170 8.20 -11.65 -20.25
N LYS A 171 9.21 -11.01 -19.66
CA LYS A 171 9.06 -9.94 -18.67
C LYS A 171 8.33 -8.75 -19.31
N LYS A 172 7.07 -8.49 -18.93
CA LYS A 172 6.27 -7.36 -19.45
C LYS A 172 6.57 -6.05 -18.73
N ASN A 173 6.66 -6.10 -17.40
CA ASN A 173 6.88 -4.93 -16.56
C ASN A 173 8.00 -5.24 -15.56
N ILE A 174 8.92 -4.31 -15.39
CA ILE A 174 9.96 -4.33 -14.37
C ILE A 174 9.63 -3.24 -13.36
N TYR A 175 9.59 -3.60 -12.08
CA TYR A 175 9.30 -2.70 -10.98
C TYR A 175 10.58 -2.43 -10.19
N LEU A 176 10.68 -1.24 -9.61
CA LEU A 176 11.77 -0.81 -8.74
C LEU A 176 11.25 -0.72 -7.31
N THR A 177 12.08 -1.15 -6.36
CA THR A 177 11.83 -1.04 -4.92
C THR A 177 13.00 -0.40 -4.21
N SER A 178 12.83 -0.03 -2.93
CA SER A 178 13.98 0.22 -2.06
C SER A 178 14.54 -1.10 -1.54
N GLU A 179 15.80 -1.08 -1.08
CA GLU A 179 16.45 -2.25 -0.49
C GLU A 179 15.68 -2.83 0.70
N ALA A 180 15.13 -1.96 1.56
CA ALA A 180 14.31 -2.38 2.69
C ALA A 180 13.05 -3.13 2.27
N ILE A 181 12.41 -2.71 1.17
CA ILE A 181 11.23 -3.40 0.62
C ILE A 181 11.64 -4.71 -0.06
N ARG A 182 12.78 -4.75 -0.76
CA ARG A 182 13.33 -5.99 -1.31
C ARG A 182 13.52 -7.02 -0.21
N ASP A 183 14.24 -6.66 0.86
CA ASP A 183 14.56 -7.58 1.95
C ASP A 183 13.29 -8.03 2.68
N LEU A 184 12.31 -7.12 2.86
CA LEU A 184 11.00 -7.45 3.41
C LEU A 184 10.25 -8.44 2.52
N VAL A 185 10.24 -8.25 1.20
CA VAL A 185 9.56 -9.16 0.28
C VAL A 185 10.24 -10.52 0.29
N VAL A 186 11.56 -10.57 0.11
CA VAL A 186 12.37 -11.81 0.08
C VAL A 186 12.19 -12.61 1.37
N THR A 187 12.27 -11.95 2.53
CA THR A 187 12.14 -12.62 3.83
C THR A 187 10.72 -13.19 4.07
N ASN A 188 9.70 -12.61 3.44
CA ASN A 188 8.30 -12.94 3.72
C ASN A 188 7.54 -13.60 2.56
N GLN A 189 8.21 -14.03 1.49
CA GLN A 189 7.53 -14.61 0.31
C GLN A 189 6.63 -15.81 0.64
N GLY A 190 6.95 -16.57 1.70
CA GLY A 190 6.14 -17.71 2.17
C GLY A 190 5.06 -17.37 3.21
N SER A 191 5.10 -16.19 3.83
CA SER A 191 4.23 -15.81 4.96
C SER A 191 3.23 -14.71 4.62
N ILE A 192 3.64 -13.75 3.78
CA ILE A 192 2.86 -12.58 3.39
C ILE A 192 2.63 -12.62 1.88
N LYS A 193 1.36 -12.49 1.47
CA LYS A 193 1.00 -12.29 0.07
C LYS A 193 1.17 -10.82 -0.30
N PHE A 194 2.11 -10.52 -1.18
CA PHE A 194 2.24 -9.20 -1.79
C PHE A 194 1.33 -9.13 -3.03
N ILE A 195 0.40 -8.16 -3.05
CA ILE A 195 -0.48 -7.93 -4.21
C ILE A 195 0.19 -6.94 -5.18
N ASN A 196 0.73 -5.86 -4.62
CA ASN A 196 1.46 -4.82 -5.32
C ASN A 196 2.72 -4.51 -4.52
N THR A 197 3.83 -4.27 -5.20
CA THR A 197 5.08 -3.81 -4.59
C THR A 197 5.93 -3.09 -5.62
N GLY A 198 6.64 -2.06 -5.15
CA GLY A 198 7.48 -1.22 -5.99
C GLY A 198 6.71 -0.30 -6.93
N VAL A 199 7.48 0.46 -7.71
CA VAL A 199 7.01 1.39 -8.72
C VAL A 199 7.38 0.82 -10.09
N LYS A 200 6.49 0.92 -11.07
CA LYS A 200 6.79 0.43 -12.42
C LYS A 200 7.89 1.32 -13.02
N ALA A 201 9.05 0.75 -13.29
CA ALA A 201 10.21 1.49 -13.79
C ALA A 201 10.42 1.29 -15.29
N PHE A 202 10.24 0.06 -15.78
CA PHE A 202 10.39 -0.24 -17.19
C PHE A 202 9.23 -1.08 -17.71
N VAL A 203 8.79 -0.79 -18.94
CA VAL A 203 7.72 -1.50 -19.64
C VAL A 203 8.25 -2.05 -20.94
N ARG A 204 7.94 -3.31 -21.21
CA ARG A 204 8.33 -3.95 -22.46
C ARG A 204 7.61 -3.30 -23.63
N CYS A 205 8.35 -3.06 -24.71
CA CYS A 205 7.85 -2.65 -26.00
C CYS A 205 8.19 -3.73 -27.02
N ASP A 206 7.18 -4.26 -27.71
CA ASP A 206 7.35 -5.35 -28.69
C ASP A 206 7.44 -4.81 -30.14
N ASN A 207 7.90 -3.57 -30.34
CA ASN A 207 8.05 -2.98 -31.68
C ASN A 207 9.32 -3.51 -32.36
N LYS A 208 9.21 -3.90 -33.64
CA LYS A 208 10.29 -4.51 -34.42
C LYS A 208 11.52 -3.60 -34.63
N ASN A 209 11.34 -2.28 -34.58
CA ASN A 209 12.39 -1.30 -34.87
C ASN A 209 13.08 -0.74 -33.61
N MET A 210 12.84 -1.34 -32.43
CA MET A 210 13.43 -0.83 -31.18
C MET A 210 14.76 -1.53 -30.87
N LYS A 211 15.82 -0.73 -30.71
CA LYS A 211 17.15 -1.21 -30.26
C LYS A 211 17.12 -1.80 -28.83
N CYS A 212 16.18 -1.35 -27.99
CA CYS A 212 15.94 -1.90 -26.65
C CYS A 212 14.48 -2.30 -26.48
N ALA A 213 14.22 -3.49 -25.95
CA ALA A 213 12.87 -4.04 -25.78
C ALA A 213 12.10 -3.40 -24.61
N PHE A 214 12.66 -2.42 -23.90
CA PHE A 214 12.02 -1.77 -22.76
C PHE A 214 12.11 -0.25 -22.86
N ARG A 215 11.01 0.42 -22.52
CA ARG A 215 10.98 1.86 -22.28
C ARG A 215 10.85 2.16 -20.80
N ILE A 216 11.34 3.32 -20.38
CA ILE A 216 11.09 3.84 -19.04
C ILE A 216 9.60 4.16 -18.89
N ALA A 217 9.01 3.74 -17.77
CA ALA A 217 7.66 4.08 -17.38
C ALA A 217 7.66 5.45 -16.70
N ASN A 218 6.59 6.24 -16.89
CA ASN A 218 6.46 7.55 -16.26
C ASN A 218 6.56 7.46 -14.73
N ASP A 219 5.89 6.48 -14.11
CA ASP A 219 5.85 6.30 -12.66
C ASP A 219 7.25 6.15 -12.03
N GLY A 220 8.16 5.47 -12.71
CA GLY A 220 9.53 5.22 -12.21
C GLY A 220 10.59 6.17 -12.78
N LEU A 221 10.21 7.09 -13.68
CA LEU A 221 11.16 7.99 -14.35
C LEU A 221 11.95 8.79 -13.32
N GLU A 222 11.30 9.39 -12.33
CA GLU A 222 11.96 10.21 -11.31
C GLU A 222 13.03 9.42 -10.52
N SER A 223 12.75 8.15 -10.21
CA SER A 223 13.70 7.30 -9.49
C SER A 223 14.88 6.83 -10.33
N VAL A 224 14.70 6.70 -11.65
CA VAL A 224 15.74 6.24 -12.58
C VAL A 224 16.54 7.41 -13.17
N TYR A 225 15.92 8.58 -13.32
CA TYR A 225 16.47 9.76 -14.00
C TYR A 225 17.87 10.21 -13.52
N PRO A 226 18.20 10.21 -12.21
CA PRO A 226 19.53 10.58 -11.74
C PRO A 226 20.64 9.70 -12.34
N TYR A 227 20.32 8.45 -12.66
CA TYR A 227 21.28 7.45 -13.12
C TYR A 227 21.36 7.36 -14.64
N ILE A 228 20.42 7.95 -15.39
CA ILE A 228 20.42 7.95 -16.85
C ILE A 228 21.58 8.81 -17.36
N GLY A 229 22.33 8.30 -18.34
CA GLY A 229 23.43 9.03 -18.98
C GLY A 229 22.96 10.28 -19.74
N ASN A 230 23.86 11.25 -19.90
CA ASN A 230 23.53 12.53 -20.54
C ASN A 230 23.12 12.36 -22.02
N ASP A 231 23.65 11.35 -22.71
CA ASP A 231 23.34 11.04 -24.11
C ASP A 231 21.88 10.65 -24.33
N ARG A 232 21.15 10.35 -23.25
CA ARG A 232 19.74 9.94 -23.27
C ARG A 232 18.84 10.97 -22.58
N LYS A 233 19.36 12.18 -22.34
CA LYS A 233 18.66 13.32 -21.76
C LYS A 233 18.64 14.45 -22.77
N VAL A 234 17.43 14.92 -23.09
CA VAL A 234 17.23 16.04 -24.01
C VAL A 234 16.71 17.24 -23.22
N ARG A 235 17.37 18.39 -23.38
CA ARG A 235 16.93 19.66 -22.82
C ARG A 235 16.09 20.40 -23.85
N ILE A 236 14.80 20.51 -23.58
CA ILE A 236 13.82 21.15 -24.46
C ILE A 236 13.69 22.63 -24.04
N PRO A 237 13.97 23.60 -24.92
CA PRO A 237 13.68 25.02 -24.69
C PRO A 237 12.19 25.28 -24.47
N LYS A 238 11.85 26.38 -23.80
CA LYS A 238 10.45 26.72 -23.47
C LYS A 238 9.54 26.77 -24.70
N ASP A 239 9.99 27.43 -25.77
CA ASP A 239 9.16 27.65 -26.96
C ASP A 239 8.92 26.34 -27.72
N ASP A 240 9.92 25.47 -27.82
CA ASP A 240 9.77 24.11 -28.38
C ASP A 240 8.83 23.26 -27.53
N LEU A 241 8.93 23.35 -26.19
CA LEU A 241 8.04 22.62 -25.29
C LEU A 241 6.58 23.08 -25.47
N ILE A 242 6.34 24.39 -25.64
CA ILE A 242 5.00 24.92 -25.94
C ILE A 242 4.50 24.35 -27.28
N THR A 243 5.31 24.38 -28.33
CA THR A 243 4.95 23.81 -29.64
C THR A 243 4.59 22.32 -29.54
N LEU A 244 5.38 21.54 -28.80
CA LEU A 244 5.12 20.11 -28.59
C LEU A 244 3.84 19.85 -27.79
N LEU A 245 3.54 20.67 -26.78
CA LEU A 245 2.35 20.54 -25.93
C LEU A 245 1.07 21.08 -26.57
N LEU A 246 1.17 22.03 -27.50
CA LEU A 246 0.04 22.59 -28.23
C LEU A 246 -0.42 21.71 -29.40
N ASN A 247 0.36 20.70 -29.79
CA ASN A 247 -0.07 19.74 -30.77
C ASN A 247 -1.13 18.79 -30.17
N ASP A 248 -2.36 18.94 -30.64
CA ASP A 248 -3.51 18.14 -30.25
C ASP A 248 -3.71 16.88 -31.11
N ASP A 249 -2.97 16.75 -32.22
CA ASP A 249 -3.00 15.56 -33.08
C ASP A 249 -1.93 14.53 -32.68
N PRO A 250 -2.33 13.41 -32.05
CA PRO A 250 -1.39 12.35 -31.64
C PRO A 250 -0.80 11.57 -32.82
N GLN A 251 -1.35 11.66 -34.03
CA GLN A 251 -0.83 10.99 -35.22
C GLN A 251 0.23 11.82 -35.96
N HIS A 252 0.16 13.15 -35.84
CA HIS A 252 1.07 14.06 -36.53
C HIS A 252 1.84 14.90 -35.53
N SER A 253 2.94 14.34 -35.01
CA SER A 253 3.86 15.12 -34.16
C SER A 253 4.54 16.25 -34.95
N PRO A 254 4.86 17.40 -34.32
CA PRO A 254 5.58 18.47 -35.00
C PRO A 254 6.91 17.92 -35.56
N PRO A 255 7.23 18.14 -36.85
CA PRO A 255 8.46 17.65 -37.42
C PRO A 255 9.69 18.20 -36.67
N ILE A 256 10.73 17.39 -36.48
CA ILE A 256 11.98 17.82 -35.80
C ILE A 256 12.55 19.10 -36.43
N VAL A 257 12.43 19.23 -37.75
CA VAL A 257 12.87 20.42 -38.52
C VAL A 257 12.15 21.73 -38.16
N THR A 258 11.00 21.65 -37.50
CA THR A 258 10.23 22.82 -37.04
C THR A 258 10.62 23.30 -35.64
N LEU A 259 11.42 22.51 -34.93
CA LEU A 259 11.90 22.83 -33.59
C LEU A 259 13.22 23.62 -33.65
N SER A 260 13.66 24.20 -32.54
CA SER A 260 14.91 24.97 -32.51
C SER A 260 16.14 24.17 -32.95
N GLU A 261 17.13 24.83 -33.56
CA GLU A 261 18.39 24.20 -34.00
C GLU A 261 19.10 23.46 -32.84
N SER A 262 19.03 24.01 -31.63
CA SER A 262 19.60 23.37 -30.43
C SER A 262 18.95 22.03 -30.12
N LEU A 263 17.63 21.90 -30.30
CA LEU A 263 16.93 20.64 -30.10
C LEU A 263 17.20 19.67 -31.26
N GLN A 264 17.25 20.16 -32.49
CA GLN A 264 17.61 19.35 -33.67
C GLN A 264 18.98 18.68 -33.51
N GLN A 265 20.00 19.42 -33.06
CA GLN A 265 21.34 18.89 -32.81
C GLN A 265 21.34 17.82 -31.70
N GLN A 266 20.58 18.03 -30.62
CA GLN A 266 20.50 17.06 -29.51
C GLN A 266 19.85 15.72 -29.92
N VAL A 267 18.95 15.72 -30.90
CA VAL A 267 18.20 14.51 -31.30
C VAL A 267 18.75 13.83 -32.55
N GLN A 268 19.77 14.40 -33.19
CA GLN A 268 20.34 13.89 -34.43
C GLN A 268 20.80 12.42 -34.29
N ASP A 269 21.48 12.11 -33.19
CA ASP A 269 22.01 10.76 -32.90
C ASP A 269 20.98 9.83 -32.23
N LEU A 270 19.77 10.34 -31.93
CA LEU A 270 18.69 9.57 -31.30
C LEU A 270 17.71 8.97 -32.32
N SER A 271 17.80 9.38 -33.59
CA SER A 271 16.94 8.86 -34.65
C SER A 271 17.27 7.39 -34.94
N PRO A 272 16.27 6.53 -35.19
CA PRO A 272 16.54 5.20 -35.74
C PRO A 272 17.18 5.36 -37.11
N ASP A 273 18.28 4.64 -37.36
CA ASP A 273 18.87 4.49 -38.70
C ASP A 273 17.86 3.91 -39.71
#